data_AF-A0A7C4HTA6-F1
#
_entry.id   AF-A0A7C4HTA6-F1
#
_cell.length_a   1.000
_cell.length_b   1.000
_cell.length_c   1.000
_cell.angle_alpha   90.00
_cell.angle_beta   90.00
_cell.angle_gamma   90.00
#
_symmetry.space_group_name_H-M   'P 1'
#
loop_
_entity.id
_entity.type
_entity.pdbx_description
1 polymer ?
#
loop_
_entity_poly.entity_id
_entity_poly.type
_entity_poly.pdbx_seq_one_letter_code
_entity_poly.pdbx_strand_id
1 'polypeptide(L)'
;MADGKPFLAADGTPVRINPDEVEFADTDSGLRRAMKEVTDIAALANPDLSKRIRAIQDSAIGQNPEKLPALEALKLKEKDPSALRALDESIAIIRLKSADAQERIAACHALGELH
;
A
#
# COMPACT_ATOMS: atom_id res chain seq x y z
N MET A 1 -17.03 -11.65 7.69
CA MET A 1 -17.86 -11.85 8.90
C MET A 1 -17.68 -13.31 9.30
N ALA A 2 -17.20 -13.59 10.50
CA ALA A 2 -17.04 -14.98 10.98
C ALA A 2 -18.40 -15.52 11.45
N ASP A 3 -18.69 -16.79 11.17
CA ASP A 3 -19.99 -17.49 11.35
C ASP A 3 -20.52 -17.60 12.80
N GLY A 4 -20.06 -16.76 13.73
CA GLY A 4 -20.52 -16.72 15.12
C GLY A 4 -20.20 -17.97 15.95
N LYS A 5 -19.53 -18.98 15.37
CA LYS A 5 -19.12 -20.21 16.04
C LYS A 5 -17.70 -20.06 16.61
N PRO A 6 -17.45 -20.47 17.86
CA PRO A 6 -16.12 -20.41 18.43
C PRO A 6 -15.17 -21.36 17.70
N PHE A 7 -13.88 -20.99 17.65
CA PHE A 7 -12.83 -21.88 17.16
C PHE A 7 -12.72 -23.06 18.13
N LEU A 8 -12.76 -24.29 17.62
CA LEU A 8 -12.74 -25.51 18.43
C LEU A 8 -11.32 -26.10 18.45
N ALA A 9 -10.90 -26.61 19.60
CA ALA A 9 -9.70 -27.42 19.74
C ALA A 9 -9.91 -28.81 19.14
N ALA A 10 -8.83 -29.60 19.05
CA ALA A 10 -8.86 -30.96 18.51
C ALA A 10 -9.81 -31.91 19.27
N ASP A 11 -10.15 -31.57 20.52
CA ASP A 11 -11.11 -32.29 21.38
C ASP A 11 -12.56 -31.79 21.22
N GLY A 12 -12.82 -30.84 20.31
CA GLY A 12 -14.13 -30.25 20.07
C GLY A 12 -14.56 -29.19 21.08
N THR A 13 -13.69 -28.80 22.03
CA THR A 13 -14.00 -27.74 23.00
C THR A 13 -13.68 -26.35 22.44
N PRO A 14 -14.42 -25.30 22.81
CA PRO A 14 -14.09 -23.93 22.41
C PRO A 14 -12.71 -23.50 22.93
N VAL A 15 -11.83 -23.07 22.03
CA VAL A 15 -10.55 -22.47 22.42
C VAL A 15 -10.82 -21.19 23.20
N ARG A 16 -10.36 -21.17 24.45
CA ARG A 16 -10.30 -19.98 25.29
C ARG A 16 -8.85 -19.60 25.47
N ILE A 17 -8.50 -18.36 25.14
CA ILE A 17 -7.15 -17.84 25.32
C ILE A 17 -7.02 -17.36 26.76
N ASN A 18 -6.13 -17.97 27.54
CA ASN A 18 -5.73 -17.47 28.85
C ASN A 18 -4.58 -16.46 28.65
N PRO A 19 -4.77 -15.17 28.94
CA PRO A 19 -3.72 -14.15 28.78
C PRO A 19 -2.45 -14.44 29.59
N ASP A 20 -2.55 -15.18 30.70
CA ASP A 20 -1.41 -15.49 31.59
C ASP A 20 -0.56 -16.68 31.08
N GLU A 21 -1.05 -17.41 30.08
CA GLU A 21 -0.40 -18.61 29.50
C GLU A 21 0.07 -18.38 28.06
N VAL A 22 -0.03 -17.14 27.56
CA VAL A 22 0.40 -16.79 26.19
C VAL A 22 1.60 -15.85 26.22
N GLU A 23 2.57 -16.15 25.36
CA GLU A 23 3.66 -15.23 25.06
C GLU A 23 3.15 -14.14 24.11
N PHE A 24 3.31 -12.87 24.50
CA PHE A 24 2.97 -11.76 23.61
C PHE A 24 3.91 -11.75 22.42
N ALA A 25 3.36 -11.59 21.22
CA ALA A 25 4.18 -11.41 20.05
C ALA A 25 5.04 -10.14 20.19
N ASP A 26 6.33 -10.23 19.86
CA ASP A 26 7.28 -9.10 19.86
C ASP A 26 6.86 -7.95 18.93
N THR A 27 5.93 -8.22 18.01
CA THR A 27 5.47 -7.24 17.04
C THR A 27 4.01 -6.91 17.25
N ASP A 28 3.73 -5.63 17.51
CA ASP A 28 2.39 -5.09 17.46
C ASP A 28 2.02 -4.60 16.04
N SER A 29 0.78 -4.15 15.87
CA SER A 29 0.30 -3.63 14.58
C SER A 29 1.00 -2.34 14.16
N GLY A 30 1.44 -1.51 15.12
CA GLY A 30 2.16 -0.27 14.84
C GLY A 30 3.55 -0.55 14.29
N LEU A 31 4.30 -1.44 14.94
CA LEU A 31 5.63 -1.87 14.51
C LEU A 31 5.57 -2.55 13.14
N ARG A 32 4.61 -3.46 12.91
CA ARG A 32 4.43 -4.09 11.59
C ARG A 32 4.13 -3.07 10.49
N ARG A 33 3.39 -2.00 10.80
CA ARG A 33 3.10 -0.92 9.84
C ARG A 33 4.35 -0.10 9.53
N ALA A 34 5.14 0.25 10.55
CA ALA A 34 6.41 0.95 10.36
C ALA A 34 7.40 0.14 9.51
N MET A 35 7.52 -1.17 9.78
CA MET A 35 8.32 -2.08 8.95
C MET A 35 7.82 -2.12 7.51
N LYS A 36 6.49 -2.16 7.32
CA LYS A 36 5.87 -2.15 5.99
C LYS A 36 6.25 -0.90 5.20
N GLU A 37 6.21 0.28 5.81
CA GLU A 37 6.57 1.54 5.14
C GLU A 37 7.97 1.50 4.53
N VAL A 38 8.94 0.93 5.26
CA VAL A 38 10.32 0.76 4.76
C VAL A 38 10.36 -0.25 3.61
N THR A 39 9.68 -1.39 3.75
CA THR A 39 9.67 -2.41 2.69
C THR A 39 8.96 -1.95 1.42
N ASP A 40 7.92 -1.10 1.54
CA ASP A 40 7.21 -0.53 0.40
C ASP A 40 8.16 0.36 -0.44
N ILE A 41 8.97 1.20 0.22
CA ILE A 41 9.95 2.06 -0.46
C ILE A 41 11.02 1.21 -1.14
N ALA A 42 11.51 0.15 -0.48
CA ALA A 42 12.48 -0.76 -1.10
C ALA A 42 11.89 -1.47 -2.34
N ALA A 43 10.60 -1.82 -2.30
CA ALA A 43 9.91 -2.48 -3.42
C ALA A 43 9.81 -1.59 -4.68
N LEU A 44 9.78 -0.26 -4.52
CA LEU A 44 9.82 0.69 -5.64
C LEU A 44 11.14 0.64 -6.43
N ALA A 45 12.23 0.15 -5.83
CA ALA A 45 13.53 -0.01 -6.49
C ALA A 45 13.76 -1.43 -7.03
N ASN A 46 12.72 -2.29 -7.07
CA ASN A 46 12.88 -3.67 -7.49
C ASN A 46 13.36 -3.75 -8.96
N PRO A 47 14.43 -4.50 -9.29
CA PRO A 47 14.90 -4.63 -10.68
C PRO A 47 13.88 -5.34 -11.59
N ASP A 48 13.07 -6.23 -11.03
CA ASP A 48 11.97 -6.89 -11.75
C ASP A 48 10.86 -5.87 -12.04
N LEU A 49 10.61 -5.63 -13.33
CA LEU A 49 9.61 -4.65 -13.79
C LEU A 49 8.21 -4.93 -13.26
N SER A 50 7.78 -6.20 -13.27
CA SER A 50 6.42 -6.56 -12.85
C SER A 50 6.22 -6.32 -11.36
N LYS A 51 7.23 -6.65 -10.54
CA LYS A 51 7.20 -6.38 -9.10
C LYS A 51 7.25 -4.89 -8.80
N ARG A 52 8.02 -4.12 -9.58
CA ARG A 52 8.12 -2.66 -9.42
C ARG A 52 6.82 -1.96 -9.79
N ILE A 53 6.20 -2.30 -10.92
CA ILE A 53 4.89 -1.78 -11.33
C ILE A 53 3.85 -2.06 -10.24
N ARG A 54 3.83 -3.29 -9.71
CA ARG A 54 2.93 -3.64 -8.61
C ARG A 54 3.17 -2.77 -7.37
N ALA A 55 4.41 -2.55 -6.97
CA ALA A 55 4.74 -1.67 -5.84
C ALA A 55 4.31 -0.21 -6.07
N ILE A 56 4.42 0.28 -7.31
CA ILE A 56 3.95 1.62 -7.70
C ILE A 56 2.43 1.72 -7.56
N GLN A 57 1.69 0.72 -8.04
CA GLN A 57 0.23 0.67 -7.94
C GLN A 57 -0.25 0.52 -6.49
N ASP A 58 0.38 -0.37 -5.72
CA ASP A 58 0.07 -0.59 -4.31
C ASP A 58 0.29 0.69 -3.48
N SER A 59 1.25 1.54 -3.86
CA SER A 59 1.51 2.83 -3.20
C SER A 59 0.39 3.86 -3.37
N ALA A 60 -0.47 3.72 -4.39
CA ALA A 60 -1.63 4.60 -4.60
C ALA A 60 -2.83 4.21 -3.73
N ILE A 61 -2.86 2.98 -3.20
CA ILE A 61 -3.95 2.49 -2.36
C ILE A 61 -4.08 3.37 -1.11
N GLY A 62 -5.29 3.86 -0.85
CA GLY A 62 -5.57 4.77 0.26
C GLY A 62 -5.23 6.24 0.01
N GLN A 63 -4.66 6.56 -1.17
CA GLN A 63 -4.38 7.93 -1.62
C GLN A 63 -3.57 8.71 -0.57
N ASN A 64 -2.51 8.10 -0.02
CA ASN A 64 -1.68 8.74 1.00
C ASN A 64 -0.70 9.75 0.36
N PRO A 65 -0.84 11.07 0.62
CA PRO A 65 0.06 12.08 0.04
C PRO A 65 1.53 11.90 0.48
N GLU A 66 1.80 11.25 1.61
CA GLU A 66 3.18 10.98 2.08
C GLU A 66 3.97 10.06 1.12
N LYS A 67 3.27 9.32 0.25
CA LYS A 67 3.90 8.45 -0.77
C LYS A 67 4.34 9.24 -2.02
N LEU A 68 3.82 10.44 -2.25
CA LEU A 68 4.10 11.23 -3.46
C LEU A 68 5.59 11.52 -3.67
N PRO A 69 6.37 11.97 -2.66
CA PRO A 69 7.78 12.30 -2.87
C PRO A 69 8.60 11.11 -3.38
N ALA A 70 8.29 9.90 -2.90
CA ALA A 70 8.98 8.68 -3.33
C ALA A 70 8.65 8.32 -4.80
N LEU A 71 7.37 8.43 -5.19
CA LEU A 71 6.92 8.16 -6.55
C LEU A 71 7.45 9.21 -7.54
N GLU A 72 7.43 10.48 -7.18
CA GLU A 72 7.98 11.57 -8.00
C GLU A 72 9.50 11.42 -8.18
N ALA A 73 10.23 11.07 -7.12
CA ALA A 73 11.66 10.79 -7.21
C ALA A 73 11.99 9.57 -8.08
N LEU A 74 11.15 8.52 -8.06
CA LEU A 74 11.30 7.37 -8.93
C LEU A 74 11.03 7.74 -10.39
N LYS A 75 9.96 8.50 -10.66
CA LYS A 75 9.57 8.93 -12.01
C LYS A 75 10.69 9.70 -12.72
N LEU A 76 11.49 10.49 -12.01
CA LEU A 76 12.63 11.20 -12.58
C LEU A 76 13.76 10.29 -13.09
N LYS A 77 13.83 9.05 -12.59
CA LYS A 77 14.92 8.09 -12.89
C LYS A 77 14.47 6.91 -13.73
N GLU A 78 13.17 6.63 -13.73
CA GLU A 78 12.58 5.52 -14.46
C GLU A 78 12.68 5.73 -15.98
N LYS A 79 12.95 4.64 -16.69
CA LYS A 79 13.12 4.62 -18.15
C LYS A 79 12.12 3.69 -18.82
N ASP A 80 11.59 2.72 -18.09
CA ASP A 80 10.61 1.80 -18.63
C ASP A 80 9.26 2.50 -18.86
N PRO A 81 8.72 2.51 -20.09
CA PRO A 81 7.46 3.19 -20.39
C PRO A 81 6.27 2.65 -19.59
N SER A 82 6.24 1.36 -19.27
CA SER A 82 5.16 0.74 -18.51
C SER A 82 5.19 1.17 -17.05
N ALA A 83 6.39 1.25 -16.47
CA ALA A 83 6.57 1.78 -15.12
C ALA A 83 6.28 3.28 -15.05
N LEU A 84 6.68 4.07 -16.06
CA LEU A 84 6.34 5.50 -16.15
C LEU A 84 4.83 5.73 -16.20
N ARG A 85 4.12 4.95 -17.03
CA ARG A 85 2.66 5.01 -17.10
C ARG A 85 2.00 4.67 -15.76
N ALA A 86 2.46 3.62 -15.09
CA ALA A 86 1.97 3.26 -13.76
C ALA A 86 2.27 4.36 -12.72
N LEU A 87 3.42 5.04 -12.82
CA LEU A 87 3.77 6.16 -11.95
C LEU A 87 2.85 7.36 -12.16
N ASP A 88 2.58 7.71 -13.42
CA ASP A 88 1.65 8.79 -13.76
C ASP A 88 0.26 8.53 -13.21
N GLU A 89 -0.25 7.32 -13.41
CA GLU A 89 -1.54 6.89 -12.90
C GLU A 89 -1.58 6.94 -11.36
N SER A 90 -0.61 6.30 -10.69
CA SER A 90 -0.56 6.26 -9.22
C SER A 90 -0.46 7.65 -8.58
N ILE A 91 0.37 8.53 -9.15
CA ILE A 91 0.52 9.92 -8.68
C ILE A 91 -0.80 10.67 -8.85
N ALA A 92 -1.46 10.53 -10.00
CA ALA A 92 -2.75 11.17 -10.25
C ALA A 92 -3.83 10.66 -9.28
N ILE A 93 -3.91 9.34 -9.05
CA ILE A 93 -4.83 8.74 -8.07
C ILE A 93 -4.62 9.33 -6.67
N ILE A 94 -3.38 9.47 -6.20
CA ILE A 94 -3.11 10.06 -4.88
C ILE A 94 -3.55 11.53 -4.83
N ARG A 95 -3.29 12.30 -5.90
CA ARG A 95 -3.65 13.72 -5.99
C ARG A 95 -5.15 13.98 -6.04
N LEU A 96 -5.99 12.97 -6.33
CA LEU A 96 -7.45 13.09 -6.18
C LEU A 96 -7.89 13.42 -4.75
N LYS A 97 -7.07 13.11 -3.73
CA LYS A 97 -7.32 13.45 -2.33
C LYS A 97 -6.71 14.78 -1.90
N SER A 98 -6.12 15.54 -2.82
CA SER A 98 -5.51 16.83 -2.47
C SER A 98 -6.55 17.79 -1.87
N ALA A 99 -6.11 18.61 -0.91
CA ALA A 99 -6.91 19.71 -0.39
C ALA A 99 -7.16 20.79 -1.45
N ASP A 100 -6.23 20.96 -2.40
CA ASP A 100 -6.36 21.91 -3.52
C ASP A 100 -7.29 21.36 -4.60
N ALA A 101 -8.33 22.14 -4.94
CA ALA A 101 -9.26 21.80 -6.01
C ALA A 101 -8.60 21.77 -7.40
N GLN A 102 -7.62 22.63 -7.65
CA GLN A 102 -6.93 22.65 -8.94
C GLN A 102 -6.09 21.38 -9.13
N GLU A 103 -5.40 20.92 -8.09
CA GLU A 103 -4.67 19.65 -8.14
C GLU A 103 -5.59 18.46 -8.40
N ARG A 104 -6.79 18.43 -7.79
CA ARG A 104 -7.78 17.37 -8.06
C ARG A 104 -8.28 17.40 -9.50
N ILE A 105 -8.58 18.58 -10.04
CA ILE A 105 -9.02 18.74 -11.43
C ILE A 105 -7.93 18.28 -12.39
N ALA A 106 -6.68 18.71 -12.16
CA ALA A 106 -5.53 18.27 -12.96
C ALA A 106 -5.33 16.75 -12.89
N ALA A 107 -5.51 16.13 -11.73
CA ALA A 107 -5.46 14.69 -11.57
C ALA A 107 -6.56 13.96 -12.38
N CYS A 108 -7.80 14.47 -12.37
CA CYS A 108 -8.88 13.92 -13.20
C CYS A 108 -8.55 13.99 -14.69
N HIS A 109 -7.99 15.10 -15.16
CA HIS A 109 -7.56 15.24 -16.56
C HIS A 109 -6.44 14.24 -16.90
N ALA A 110 -5.41 14.14 -16.06
CA ALA A 110 -4.32 13.20 -16.26
C ALA A 110 -4.82 11.74 -16.35
N LEU A 111 -5.76 11.33 -15.49
CA LEU A 111 -6.36 9.99 -15.54
C LEU A 111 -7.21 9.76 -16.79
N GLY A 112 -7.90 10.80 -17.27
CA GLY A 112 -8.68 10.76 -18.50
C GLY A 112 -7.82 10.71 -19.77
N GLU A 113 -6.61 11.26 -19.76
CA GLU A 113 -5.67 11.13 -20.90
C GLU A 113 -5.01 9.75 -20.96
N LEU A 114 -4.97 9.03 -19.83
CA LEU A 114 -4.40 7.69 -19.75
C LEU A 114 -5.37 6.61 -20.25
N HIS A 115 -6.68 6.86 -20.31
CA HIS A 115 -7.73 5.86 -20.61
C HIS A 115 -8.57 6.23 -21.83
#